data_AF-A0A5N9AQ97-F1
#
_entry.id   AF-A0A5N9AQ97-F1
#
_cell.length_a   1.000
_cell.length_b   1.000
_cell.length_c   1.000
_cell.angle_alpha   90.00
_cell.angle_beta   90.00
_cell.angle_gamma   90.00
#
_symmetry.space_group_name_H-M   'P 1'
#
loop_
_entity.id
_entity.type
_entity.pdbx_description
1 polymer ?
#
loop_
_entity_poly.entity_id
_entity_poly.type
_entity_poly.pdbx_seq_one_letter_code
_entity_poly.pdbx_strand_id
1 'polypeptide(L)'
;MSDHNHLTLFDYQAKDDSDLILIPGEEVTSSIGVDSIPLHINGIGINRLVEPADCKTVLESLQTNIDRILDAGGLVSINHPNYKWALTPEIISSSTGANMLEVFNGHPMTNTFGTGNKPSAEQIWDAVLTSGQKIFAAATDDAHNYHEFTPNHSNPGRGWLNVRASHLTSDGIIDSLRSGDFYSSTGVVLNEITADENGIAIEIERIPFVEYETTFVGEGGKVLDKCFGSNSEYIFQGEKGYVRATISDSNGFKAWIQPVHI
;
A
#
# COMPACT_ATOMS: atom_id res chain seq x y z
N MET A 1 10.37 9.10 -4.37
CA MET A 1 11.45 9.23 -3.38
C MET A 1 10.89 9.96 -2.20
N SER A 2 10.96 9.36 -1.01
CA SER A 2 10.56 9.99 0.24
C SER A 2 11.71 9.88 1.23
N ASP A 3 11.83 10.88 2.09
CA ASP A 3 12.68 10.88 3.28
C ASP A 3 11.86 11.50 4.42
N HIS A 4 12.24 11.24 5.66
CA HIS A 4 11.52 11.70 6.83
C HIS A 4 11.55 13.22 6.91
N ASN A 5 10.38 13.84 6.78
CA ASN A 5 10.19 15.30 6.87
C ASN A 5 11.14 16.10 5.95
N HIS A 6 11.46 15.54 4.79
CA HIS A 6 12.33 16.17 3.81
C HIS A 6 11.81 15.93 2.39
N LEU A 7 11.59 17.01 1.66
CA LEU A 7 11.24 16.94 0.24
C LEU A 7 12.49 17.11 -0.61
N THR A 8 12.96 16.01 -1.19
CA THR A 8 14.04 16.06 -2.16
C THR A 8 13.48 16.42 -3.54
N LEU A 9 13.57 17.70 -3.89
CA LEU A 9 13.32 18.18 -5.25
C LEU A 9 14.58 17.92 -6.09
N PHE A 10 14.56 16.86 -6.89
CA PHE A 10 15.66 16.56 -7.80
C PHE A 10 15.56 17.38 -9.08
N ASP A 11 16.63 18.10 -9.42
CA ASP A 11 16.85 18.71 -10.74
C ASP A 11 17.66 17.75 -11.67
N TYR A 12 17.68 16.45 -11.34
CA TYR A 12 18.59 15.45 -11.93
C TYR A 12 18.23 14.98 -13.34
N GLN A 13 16.97 15.13 -13.78
CA GLN A 13 16.58 14.78 -15.16
C GLN A 13 17.34 15.62 -16.20
N ALA A 14 17.88 16.77 -15.82
CA ALA A 14 18.68 17.61 -16.72
C ALA A 14 20.18 17.27 -16.72
N LYS A 15 20.68 16.40 -15.82
CA LYS A 15 22.12 16.18 -15.61
C LYS A 15 22.60 14.72 -15.66
N ASP A 16 21.73 13.72 -15.51
CA ASP A 16 22.11 12.31 -15.61
C ASP A 16 21.29 11.58 -16.68
N ASP A 17 21.97 10.76 -17.50
CA ASP A 17 21.42 9.77 -18.45
C ASP A 17 20.73 8.59 -17.71
N SER A 18 19.87 8.89 -16.73
CA SER A 18 19.14 7.89 -15.96
C SER A 18 17.79 7.60 -16.61
N ASP A 19 17.52 6.33 -16.95
CA ASP A 19 16.22 5.85 -17.42
C ASP A 19 15.15 5.81 -16.31
N LEU A 20 15.43 6.34 -15.11
CA LEU A 20 14.52 6.31 -13.96
C LEU A 20 13.65 7.57 -13.86
N ILE A 21 12.36 7.36 -13.61
CA ILE A 21 11.42 8.43 -13.25
C ILE A 21 11.38 8.57 -11.74
N LEU A 22 11.77 9.74 -11.24
CA LEU A 22 11.70 10.08 -9.82
C LEU A 22 10.44 10.91 -9.56
N ILE A 23 9.54 10.37 -8.74
CA ILE A 23 8.36 11.08 -8.26
C ILE A 23 8.70 11.75 -6.91
N PRO A 24 8.52 13.07 -6.76
CA PRO A 24 8.72 13.76 -5.49
C PRO A 24 7.84 13.17 -4.39
N GLY A 25 8.36 13.07 -3.18
CA GLY A 25 7.59 12.58 -2.05
C GLY A 25 8.28 12.88 -0.73
N GLU A 26 7.54 12.64 0.34
CA GLU A 26 7.97 12.89 1.72
C GLU A 26 7.26 11.90 2.63
N GLU A 27 7.97 11.39 3.63
CA GLU A 27 7.35 10.68 4.74
C GLU A 27 7.10 11.66 5.89
N VAL A 28 5.88 12.19 5.95
CA VAL A 28 5.45 13.11 7.00
C VAL A 28 5.37 12.32 8.31
N THR A 29 6.27 12.66 9.23
CA THR A 29 6.56 11.88 10.44
C THR A 29 6.23 12.68 11.68
N SER A 30 5.23 12.20 12.40
CA SER A 30 4.66 12.76 13.63
C SER A 30 4.91 11.85 14.84
N SER A 31 5.02 12.45 16.02
CA SER A 31 5.13 11.73 17.30
C SER A 31 4.07 12.23 18.28
N ILE A 32 3.01 11.45 18.48
CA ILE A 32 1.82 11.91 19.20
C ILE A 32 1.81 11.47 20.66
N GLY A 33 1.55 12.43 21.54
CA GLY A 33 1.26 12.20 22.95
C GLY A 33 2.48 11.78 23.79
N VAL A 34 2.22 11.43 25.06
CA VAL A 34 3.28 11.09 26.03
C VAL A 34 4.02 9.79 25.70
N ASP A 35 3.32 8.86 25.07
CA ASP A 35 3.88 7.57 24.66
C ASP A 35 4.65 7.66 23.32
N SER A 36 4.72 8.85 22.72
CA SER A 36 5.41 9.10 21.44
C SER A 36 4.98 8.12 20.36
N ILE A 37 3.65 8.02 20.16
CA ILE A 37 3.06 7.13 19.15
C ILE A 37 3.51 7.62 17.77
N PRO A 38 4.24 6.81 16.99
CA PRO A 38 4.71 7.23 15.67
C PRO A 38 3.55 7.26 14.68
N LEU A 39 3.42 8.32 13.91
CA LEU A 39 2.49 8.42 12.79
C LEU A 39 3.28 8.80 11.56
N HIS A 40 3.31 7.90 10.59
CA HIS A 40 4.03 8.10 9.34
C HIS A 40 3.05 8.04 8.17
N ILE A 41 3.10 9.04 7.30
CA ILE A 41 2.22 9.15 6.14
C ILE A 41 3.04 9.63 4.96
N ASN A 42 3.05 8.88 3.88
CA ASN A 42 3.71 9.30 2.65
C ASN A 42 2.82 10.27 1.86
N GLY A 43 3.38 11.42 1.52
CA GLY A 43 2.91 12.28 0.45
C GLY A 43 3.64 11.95 -0.85
N ILE A 44 2.91 11.54 -1.87
CA ILE A 44 3.47 11.08 -3.16
C ILE A 44 3.04 12.06 -4.26
N GLY A 45 3.99 12.62 -5.00
CA GLY A 45 3.74 13.64 -6.01
C GLY A 45 3.45 15.04 -5.43
N ILE A 46 3.86 15.31 -4.20
CA ILE A 46 3.68 16.62 -3.56
C ILE A 46 4.53 17.70 -4.23
N ASN A 47 3.99 18.93 -4.29
CA ASN A 47 4.65 20.08 -4.91
C ASN A 47 5.42 20.98 -3.93
N ARG A 48 5.36 20.68 -2.63
CA ARG A 48 6.06 21.40 -1.55
C ARG A 48 6.19 20.50 -0.32
N LEU A 49 7.14 20.84 0.55
CA LEU A 49 7.32 20.20 1.85
C LEU A 49 6.04 20.33 2.70
N VAL A 50 5.71 19.26 3.42
CA VAL A 50 4.58 19.18 4.33
C VAL A 50 5.07 19.02 5.76
N GLU A 51 5.11 20.13 6.49
CA GLU A 51 5.45 20.11 7.91
C GLU A 51 4.48 19.20 8.71
N PRO A 52 4.99 18.26 9.53
CA PRO A 52 4.15 17.37 10.31
C PRO A 52 3.28 18.13 11.32
N ALA A 53 2.11 17.58 11.60
CA ALA A 53 1.12 18.10 12.54
C ALA A 53 0.95 17.15 13.73
N ASP A 54 1.52 17.53 14.87
CA ASP A 54 1.33 16.81 16.13
C ASP A 54 0.13 17.41 16.91
N CYS A 55 -1.05 16.87 16.67
CA CYS A 55 -2.29 17.27 17.33
C CYS A 55 -2.50 16.53 18.67
N LYS A 56 -3.65 16.76 19.32
CA LYS A 56 -3.92 16.21 20.67
C LYS A 56 -4.17 14.72 20.66
N THR A 57 -4.70 14.19 19.55
CA THR A 57 -5.06 12.78 19.40
C THR A 57 -4.48 12.22 18.10
N VAL A 58 -4.27 10.90 18.05
CA VAL A 58 -3.76 10.22 16.84
C VAL A 58 -4.67 10.45 15.65
N LEU A 59 -6.00 10.43 15.85
CA LEU A 59 -6.98 10.70 14.77
C LEU A 59 -6.88 12.14 14.25
N GLU A 60 -6.77 13.13 15.15
CA GLU A 60 -6.65 14.54 14.75
C GLU A 60 -5.34 14.77 13.98
N SER A 61 -4.23 14.16 14.42
CA SER A 61 -2.94 14.23 13.73
C SER A 61 -3.00 13.52 12.38
N LEU A 62 -3.62 12.34 12.30
CA LEU A 62 -3.82 11.60 11.06
C LEU A 62 -4.58 12.45 10.05
N GLN A 63 -5.78 12.94 10.40
CA GLN A 63 -6.59 13.75 9.48
C GLN A 63 -5.87 15.04 9.08
N THR A 64 -5.23 15.74 10.03
CA THR A 64 -4.54 17.00 9.72
C THR A 64 -3.37 16.79 8.75
N ASN A 65 -2.58 15.74 8.93
CA ASN A 65 -1.48 15.44 8.03
C ASN A 65 -1.98 14.97 6.65
N ILE A 66 -3.05 14.17 6.59
CA ILE A 66 -3.72 13.82 5.32
C ILE A 66 -4.14 15.10 4.57
N ASP A 67 -4.84 16.01 5.24
CA ASP A 67 -5.33 17.25 4.61
C ASP A 67 -4.17 18.12 4.10
N ARG A 68 -3.07 18.20 4.84
CA ARG A 68 -1.88 18.96 4.42
C ARG A 68 -1.18 18.35 3.21
N ILE A 69 -1.10 17.02 3.12
CA ILE A 69 -0.53 16.32 1.95
C ILE A 69 -1.41 16.54 0.72
N LEU A 70 -2.74 16.44 0.87
CA LEU A 70 -3.69 16.72 -0.21
C LEU A 70 -3.59 18.18 -0.67
N ASP A 71 -3.47 19.13 0.25
CA ASP A 71 -3.26 20.55 -0.07
C ASP A 71 -1.91 20.79 -0.78
N ALA A 72 -0.91 19.93 -0.54
CA ALA A 72 0.35 19.88 -1.28
C ALA A 72 0.24 19.18 -2.65
N GLY A 73 -0.96 18.75 -3.05
CA GLY A 73 -1.27 18.15 -4.34
C GLY A 73 -0.90 16.67 -4.47
N GLY A 74 -0.46 16.03 -3.38
CA GLY A 74 0.00 14.64 -3.39
C GLY A 74 -1.10 13.61 -3.19
N LEU A 75 -0.78 12.37 -3.54
CA LEU A 75 -1.49 11.19 -3.04
C LEU A 75 -1.02 10.87 -1.63
N VAL A 76 -1.91 10.28 -0.86
CA VAL A 76 -1.70 9.96 0.56
C VAL A 76 -1.61 8.44 0.74
N SER A 77 -0.51 7.96 1.31
CA SER A 77 -0.35 6.58 1.76
C SER A 77 -0.16 6.54 3.27
N ILE A 78 -1.02 5.82 3.98
CA ILE A 78 -0.84 5.55 5.41
C ILE A 78 0.18 4.43 5.55
N ASN A 79 1.31 4.72 6.19
CA ASN A 79 2.42 3.78 6.29
C ASN A 79 2.26 2.84 7.49
N HIS A 80 2.65 1.58 7.29
CA HIS A 80 2.85 0.51 8.27
C HIS A 80 2.03 0.70 9.57
N PRO A 81 0.69 0.54 9.55
CA PRO A 81 -0.18 0.91 10.67
C PRO A 81 0.17 0.21 11.99
N ASN A 82 0.79 -0.96 11.89
CA ASN A 82 1.23 -1.79 13.01
C ASN A 82 2.62 -1.43 13.57
N TYR A 83 3.34 -0.46 12.99
CA TYR A 83 4.62 0.01 13.55
C TYR A 83 4.36 0.61 14.93
N LYS A 84 4.90 -0.07 15.95
CA LYS A 84 4.56 0.15 17.38
C LYS A 84 3.05 0.16 17.69
N TRP A 85 2.24 -0.49 16.85
CA TRP A 85 0.77 -0.57 16.97
C TRP A 85 0.07 0.80 16.96
N ALA A 86 0.58 1.73 16.15
CA ALA A 86 0.15 3.13 16.15
C ALA A 86 -1.29 3.35 15.69
N LEU A 87 -1.74 2.62 14.67
CA LEU A 87 -3.05 2.84 14.04
C LEU A 87 -3.93 1.60 14.14
N THR A 88 -5.17 1.81 14.60
CA THR A 88 -6.21 0.77 14.62
C THR A 88 -7.16 0.96 13.43
N PRO A 89 -7.92 -0.09 13.04
CA PRO A 89 -8.94 0.05 11.99
C PRO A 89 -9.93 1.19 12.26
N GLU A 90 -10.32 1.40 13.51
CA GLU A 90 -11.29 2.44 13.89
C GLU A 90 -10.74 3.85 13.66
N ILE A 91 -9.45 4.07 13.95
CA ILE A 91 -8.79 5.36 13.71
C ILE A 91 -8.75 5.64 12.21
N ILE A 92 -8.28 4.67 11.41
CA ILE A 92 -8.16 4.83 9.95
C ILE A 92 -9.55 5.04 9.33
N SER A 93 -10.53 4.23 9.71
CA SER A 93 -11.92 4.32 9.21
C SER A 93 -12.63 5.63 9.62
N SER A 94 -12.10 6.33 10.63
CA SER A 94 -12.61 7.64 11.07
C SER A 94 -11.92 8.82 10.38
N SER A 95 -10.86 8.57 9.60
CA SER A 95 -10.18 9.57 8.77
C SER A 95 -10.62 9.48 7.31
N THR A 96 -10.44 10.51 6.50
CA THR A 96 -10.83 10.52 5.08
C THR A 96 -9.75 11.16 4.21
N GLY A 97 -9.69 10.75 2.93
CA GLY A 97 -8.80 11.33 1.94
C GLY A 97 -7.53 10.52 1.63
N ALA A 98 -7.22 9.49 2.43
CA ALA A 98 -6.12 8.57 2.12
C ALA A 98 -6.41 7.76 0.84
N ASN A 99 -5.43 7.67 -0.06
CA ASN A 99 -5.52 6.87 -1.27
C ASN A 99 -5.10 5.42 -1.03
N MET A 100 -4.10 5.22 -0.17
CA MET A 100 -3.44 3.94 0.06
C MET A 100 -3.21 3.66 1.54
N LEU A 101 -3.19 2.37 1.88
CA LEU A 101 -2.77 1.83 3.16
C LEU A 101 -1.73 0.75 2.92
N GLU A 102 -0.58 0.83 3.59
CA GLU A 102 0.40 -0.23 3.53
C GLU A 102 -0.12 -1.51 4.19
N VAL A 103 -0.40 -2.53 3.37
CA VAL A 103 -0.70 -3.90 3.80
C VAL A 103 0.55 -4.74 3.97
N PHE A 104 1.67 -4.26 3.42
CA PHE A 104 3.00 -4.77 3.63
C PHE A 104 4.03 -3.65 3.66
N ASN A 105 4.95 -3.72 4.62
CA ASN A 105 6.10 -2.85 4.68
C ASN A 105 7.37 -3.70 4.95
N GLY A 106 8.39 -3.47 4.13
CA GLY A 106 9.64 -4.23 4.12
C GLY A 106 10.55 -3.98 5.32
N HIS A 107 10.31 -2.96 6.14
CA HIS A 107 11.03 -2.74 7.39
C HIS A 107 10.78 -3.92 8.36
N PRO A 108 11.83 -4.57 8.90
CA PRO A 108 11.73 -5.86 9.59
C PRO A 108 10.98 -5.80 10.93
N MET A 109 10.73 -4.61 11.47
CA MET A 109 10.11 -4.41 12.80
C MET A 109 8.80 -3.62 12.77
N THR A 110 7.93 -3.87 11.77
CA THR A 110 6.64 -3.18 11.60
C THR A 110 5.42 -3.93 12.16
N ASN A 111 5.58 -5.17 12.64
CA ASN A 111 4.48 -6.03 13.08
C ASN A 111 3.37 -6.20 12.00
N THR A 112 3.73 -6.11 10.72
CA THR A 112 2.81 -6.19 9.56
C THR A 112 1.88 -7.42 9.64
N PHE A 113 2.38 -8.57 10.08
CA PHE A 113 1.59 -9.81 10.14
C PHE A 113 0.65 -9.92 11.34
N GLY A 114 0.66 -8.95 12.28
CA GLY A 114 -0.15 -9.02 13.49
C GLY A 114 0.25 -10.18 14.41
N THR A 115 -0.49 -10.35 15.50
CA THR A 115 -0.37 -11.51 16.41
C THR A 115 -1.53 -11.56 17.39
N GLY A 116 -2.03 -12.75 17.72
CA GLY A 116 -3.06 -12.94 18.74
C GLY A 116 -4.30 -12.07 18.51
N ASN A 117 -4.50 -11.07 19.38
CA ASN A 117 -5.61 -10.12 19.33
C ASN A 117 -5.30 -8.82 18.55
N LYS A 118 -4.11 -8.70 17.97
CA LYS A 118 -3.69 -7.58 17.13
C LYS A 118 -3.78 -7.98 15.65
N PRO A 119 -4.63 -7.31 14.85
CA PRO A 119 -4.81 -7.68 13.45
C PRO A 119 -3.53 -7.45 12.63
N SER A 120 -3.36 -8.22 11.55
CA SER A 120 -2.38 -7.92 10.52
C SER A 120 -2.76 -6.65 9.75
N ALA A 121 -1.83 -6.04 9.03
CA ALA A 121 -2.12 -4.89 8.18
C ALA A 121 -3.15 -5.23 7.07
N GLU A 122 -3.12 -6.46 6.55
CA GLU A 122 -4.14 -6.95 5.60
C GLU A 122 -5.54 -7.07 6.27
N GLN A 123 -5.62 -7.52 7.53
CA GLN A 123 -6.88 -7.53 8.29
C GLN A 123 -7.38 -6.13 8.65
N ILE A 124 -6.46 -5.18 8.93
CA ILE A 124 -6.81 -3.77 9.12
C ILE A 124 -7.42 -3.22 7.83
N TRP A 125 -6.81 -3.52 6.68
CA TRP A 125 -7.32 -3.12 5.39
C TRP A 125 -8.73 -3.66 5.12
N ASP A 126 -8.98 -4.94 5.39
CA ASP A 126 -10.33 -5.53 5.27
C ASP A 126 -11.37 -4.79 6.13
N ALA A 127 -11.02 -4.45 7.37
CA ALA A 127 -11.90 -3.71 8.27
C ALA A 127 -12.18 -2.27 7.77
N VAL A 128 -11.15 -1.61 7.22
CA VAL A 128 -11.30 -0.27 6.63
C VAL A 128 -12.17 -0.31 5.37
N LEU A 129 -11.97 -1.29 4.48
CA LEU A 129 -12.83 -1.49 3.30
C LEU A 129 -14.28 -1.78 3.70
N THR A 130 -14.48 -2.59 4.74
CA THR A 130 -15.80 -2.91 5.30
C THR A 130 -16.54 -1.68 5.82
N SER A 131 -15.82 -0.65 6.28
CA SER A 131 -16.44 0.62 6.69
C SER A 131 -17.01 1.44 5.52
N GLY A 132 -16.76 1.02 4.28
CA GLY A 132 -17.16 1.69 3.05
C GLY A 132 -16.09 2.64 2.49
N GLN A 133 -14.91 2.69 3.10
CA GLN A 133 -13.79 3.47 2.58
C GLN A 133 -13.19 2.83 1.33
N LYS A 134 -12.84 3.67 0.36
CA LYS A 134 -12.17 3.29 -0.88
C LYS A 134 -10.69 3.59 -0.75
N ILE A 135 -9.93 2.61 -0.29
CA ILE A 135 -8.49 2.74 -0.05
C ILE A 135 -7.75 1.54 -0.64
N PHE A 136 -6.67 1.81 -1.37
CA PHE A 136 -5.89 0.79 -2.06
C PHE A 136 -4.84 0.17 -1.14
N ALA A 137 -4.52 -1.10 -1.37
CA ALA A 137 -3.41 -1.77 -0.70
C ALA A 137 -2.08 -1.34 -1.33
N ALA A 138 -1.15 -0.89 -0.50
CA ALA A 138 0.23 -0.65 -0.87
C ALA A 138 1.18 -1.69 -0.26
N ALA A 139 2.20 -2.09 -1.01
CA ALA A 139 3.38 -2.78 -0.50
C ALA A 139 4.62 -1.93 -0.78
N THR A 140 5.45 -1.73 0.24
CA THR A 140 6.67 -0.91 0.16
C THR A 140 7.84 -1.63 0.82
N ASP A 141 9.06 -1.19 0.52
CA ASP A 141 10.29 -1.76 1.10
C ASP A 141 10.81 -1.00 2.32
N ASP A 142 10.51 0.30 2.41
CA ASP A 142 10.91 1.21 3.49
C ASP A 142 12.45 1.18 3.70
N ALA A 143 13.16 1.28 2.57
CA ALA A 143 14.58 1.00 2.52
C ALA A 143 15.43 2.07 3.22
N HIS A 144 16.27 1.61 4.15
CA HIS A 144 17.26 2.42 4.86
C HIS A 144 18.69 1.88 4.70
N ASN A 145 18.85 0.68 4.11
CA ASN A 145 20.13 0.00 3.95
C ASN A 145 20.36 -0.35 2.48
N TYR A 146 21.30 0.35 1.83
CA TYR A 146 21.55 0.24 0.37
C TYR A 146 22.84 -0.49 -0.02
N HIS A 147 23.66 -0.89 0.95
CA HIS A 147 24.98 -1.50 0.70
C HIS A 147 25.08 -2.98 1.09
N GLU A 148 24.43 -3.37 2.20
CA GLU A 148 24.45 -4.74 2.70
C GLU A 148 23.02 -5.22 2.96
N PHE A 149 22.62 -6.29 2.26
CA PHE A 149 21.27 -6.83 2.35
C PHE A 149 21.24 -8.04 3.27
N THR A 150 20.63 -7.85 4.45
CA THR A 150 20.42 -8.92 5.44
C THR A 150 18.95 -8.99 5.85
N PRO A 151 18.45 -10.10 6.40
CA PRO A 151 17.05 -10.19 6.83
C PRO A 151 16.64 -9.11 7.84
N ASN A 152 17.56 -8.70 8.71
CA ASN A 152 17.31 -7.73 9.79
C ASN A 152 17.51 -6.25 9.37
N HIS A 153 17.88 -5.99 8.12
CA HIS A 153 18.01 -4.64 7.57
C HIS A 153 16.74 -4.23 6.83
N SER A 154 16.50 -2.93 6.68
CA SER A 154 15.45 -2.41 5.81
C SER A 154 16.03 -2.29 4.40
N ASN A 155 15.97 -3.39 3.66
CA ASN A 155 16.57 -3.51 2.32
C ASN A 155 15.61 -2.98 1.24
N PRO A 156 16.15 -2.46 0.13
CA PRO A 156 15.35 -2.20 -1.06
C PRO A 156 14.76 -3.48 -1.65
N GLY A 157 13.66 -3.35 -2.40
CA GLY A 157 13.08 -4.44 -3.20
C GLY A 157 12.36 -5.51 -2.38
N ARG A 158 11.81 -5.15 -1.22
CA ARG A 158 10.98 -6.05 -0.39
C ARG A 158 9.49 -5.94 -0.68
N GLY A 159 9.04 -4.80 -1.19
CA GLY A 159 7.66 -4.54 -1.59
C GLY A 159 7.60 -3.38 -2.58
N TRP A 160 6.69 -3.45 -3.55
CA TRP A 160 6.51 -2.42 -4.57
C TRP A 160 5.09 -2.44 -5.16
N LEU A 161 4.78 -1.40 -5.92
CA LEU A 161 3.57 -1.28 -6.73
C LEU A 161 3.93 -1.57 -8.19
N ASN A 162 3.23 -2.51 -8.82
CA ASN A 162 3.27 -2.71 -10.28
C ASN A 162 2.14 -1.90 -10.91
N VAL A 163 2.49 -0.81 -11.58
CA VAL A 163 1.55 0.21 -12.05
C VAL A 163 1.29 0.07 -13.55
N ARG A 164 0.01 0.00 -13.94
CA ARG A 164 -0.42 0.02 -15.34
C ARG A 164 -0.62 1.48 -15.77
N ALA A 165 0.47 2.12 -16.19
CA ALA A 165 0.45 3.51 -16.65
C ALA A 165 0.23 3.59 -18.18
N SER A 166 -0.64 4.50 -18.62
CA SER A 166 -0.85 4.77 -20.06
C SER A 166 0.40 5.29 -20.76
N HIS A 167 1.24 6.01 -20.01
CA HIS A 167 2.51 6.56 -20.46
C HIS A 167 3.54 6.44 -19.34
N LEU A 168 4.78 6.09 -19.68
CA LEU A 168 5.89 6.05 -18.75
C LEU A 168 6.37 7.48 -18.43
N THR A 169 5.59 8.19 -17.62
CA THR A 169 5.81 9.56 -17.14
C THR A 169 5.36 9.67 -15.69
N SER A 170 5.85 10.67 -14.94
CA SER A 170 5.43 10.89 -13.55
C SER A 170 3.90 11.05 -13.45
N ASP A 171 3.31 11.89 -14.29
CA ASP A 171 1.87 12.14 -14.28
C ASP A 171 1.06 10.88 -14.63
N GLY A 172 1.50 10.12 -15.66
CA GLY A 172 0.86 8.86 -16.03
C GLY A 172 0.89 7.82 -14.92
N ILE A 173 1.98 7.75 -14.15
CA ILE A 173 2.09 6.85 -12.99
C ILE A 173 1.17 7.34 -11.85
N ILE A 174 1.20 8.63 -11.52
CA ILE A 174 0.36 9.22 -10.47
C ILE A 174 -1.13 9.04 -10.76
N ASP A 175 -1.55 9.23 -12.01
CA ASP A 175 -2.95 9.04 -12.40
C ASP A 175 -3.39 7.58 -12.24
N SER A 176 -2.56 6.61 -12.62
CA SER A 176 -2.84 5.18 -12.39
C SER A 176 -2.88 4.82 -10.91
N LEU A 177 -1.97 5.38 -10.09
CA LEU A 177 -2.03 5.19 -8.63
C LEU A 177 -3.32 5.79 -8.04
N ARG A 178 -3.74 6.95 -8.53
CA ARG A 178 -4.97 7.63 -8.08
C ARG A 178 -6.22 6.80 -8.42
N SER A 179 -6.24 6.13 -9.56
CA SER A 179 -7.38 5.31 -10.00
C SER A 179 -7.34 3.87 -9.49
N GLY A 180 -6.27 3.45 -8.81
CA GLY A 180 -6.11 2.06 -8.37
C GLY A 180 -5.65 1.12 -9.48
N ASP A 181 -5.13 1.63 -10.59
CA ASP A 181 -4.69 0.84 -11.74
C ASP A 181 -3.26 0.28 -11.53
N PHE A 182 -3.13 -0.51 -10.48
CA PHE A 182 -1.89 -1.16 -10.06
C PHE A 182 -2.20 -2.36 -9.17
N TYR A 183 -1.20 -3.19 -8.92
CA TYR A 183 -1.26 -4.16 -7.83
C TYR A 183 0.00 -4.07 -6.96
N SER A 184 -0.12 -4.46 -5.70
CA SER A 184 1.00 -4.49 -4.76
C SER A 184 1.66 -5.85 -4.77
N SER A 185 2.99 -5.93 -4.65
CA SER A 185 3.73 -7.20 -4.67
C SER A 185 4.95 -7.18 -3.78
N THR A 186 5.32 -8.36 -3.28
CA THR A 186 6.64 -8.63 -2.67
C THR A 186 7.51 -9.55 -3.53
N GLY A 187 7.03 -9.98 -4.71
CA GLY A 187 7.75 -10.92 -5.58
C GLY A 187 6.90 -11.64 -6.62
N VAL A 188 5.58 -11.66 -6.44
CA VAL A 188 4.65 -12.26 -7.42
C VAL A 188 4.47 -11.31 -8.62
N VAL A 189 4.68 -11.84 -9.82
CA VAL A 189 4.48 -11.12 -11.08
C VAL A 189 3.22 -11.64 -11.78
N LEU A 190 2.44 -10.74 -12.36
CA LEU A 190 1.17 -11.05 -13.00
C LEU A 190 1.27 -10.68 -14.48
N ASN A 191 0.85 -11.61 -15.35
CA ASN A 191 0.74 -11.37 -16.79
C ASN A 191 -0.49 -10.49 -17.09
N GLU A 192 -1.60 -10.76 -16.40
CA GLU A 192 -2.87 -10.08 -16.64
C GLU A 192 -3.73 -9.99 -15.38
N ILE A 193 -4.45 -8.87 -15.25
CA ILE A 193 -5.48 -8.65 -14.23
C ILE A 193 -6.68 -8.00 -14.92
N THR A 194 -7.83 -8.64 -14.80
CA THR A 194 -9.14 -8.05 -15.09
C THR A 194 -9.93 -7.97 -13.79
N ALA A 195 -10.40 -6.78 -13.45
CA ALA A 195 -11.20 -6.53 -12.26
C ALA A 195 -12.26 -5.48 -12.60
N ASP A 196 -13.51 -5.91 -12.71
CA ASP A 196 -14.65 -5.09 -13.11
C ASP A 196 -15.90 -5.46 -12.32
N GLU A 197 -17.05 -4.85 -12.63
CA GLU A 197 -18.31 -5.08 -11.94
C GLU A 197 -18.84 -6.53 -11.97
N ASN A 198 -18.29 -7.40 -12.83
CA ASN A 198 -18.69 -8.80 -12.95
C ASN A 198 -17.81 -9.75 -12.13
N GLY A 199 -16.54 -9.42 -11.92
CA GLY A 199 -15.59 -10.33 -11.29
C GLY A 199 -14.13 -9.90 -11.33
N ILE A 200 -13.28 -10.79 -10.83
CA ILE A 200 -11.82 -10.65 -10.84
C ILE A 200 -11.21 -11.89 -11.49
N ALA A 201 -10.37 -11.69 -12.52
CA ALA A 201 -9.58 -12.73 -13.18
C ALA A 201 -8.09 -12.35 -13.16
N ILE A 202 -7.23 -13.31 -12.84
CA ILE A 202 -5.79 -13.11 -12.64
C ILE A 202 -5.02 -14.21 -13.37
N GLU A 203 -4.02 -13.80 -14.15
CA GLU A 203 -3.00 -14.68 -14.71
C GLU A 203 -1.64 -14.35 -14.07
N ILE A 204 -1.07 -15.34 -13.36
CA ILE A 204 0.22 -15.24 -12.67
C ILE A 204 1.35 -15.67 -13.61
N GLU A 205 2.44 -14.90 -13.68
CA GLU A 205 3.66 -15.33 -14.37
C GLU A 205 4.27 -16.54 -13.64
N ARG A 206 4.26 -17.70 -14.30
CA ARG A 206 4.66 -18.96 -13.67
C ARG A 206 6.16 -19.07 -13.50
N ILE A 207 6.58 -19.30 -12.26
CA ILE A 207 7.92 -19.75 -11.95
C ILE A 207 7.91 -21.29 -11.79
N PRO A 208 8.81 -22.04 -12.46
CA PRO A 208 8.90 -23.49 -12.29
C PRO A 208 9.05 -23.90 -10.82
N PHE A 209 8.31 -24.92 -10.40
CA PHE A 209 8.30 -25.47 -9.03
C PHE A 209 7.76 -24.54 -7.93
N VAL A 210 7.19 -23.40 -8.30
CA VAL A 210 6.46 -22.52 -7.37
C VAL A 210 4.96 -22.81 -7.48
N GLU A 211 4.33 -23.01 -6.33
CA GLU A 211 2.89 -23.19 -6.23
C GLU A 211 2.23 -21.90 -5.75
N TYR A 212 1.01 -21.64 -6.21
CA TYR A 212 0.29 -20.41 -5.94
C TYR A 212 -1.11 -20.70 -5.39
N GLU A 213 -1.54 -19.90 -4.43
CA GLU A 213 -2.93 -19.82 -3.95
C GLU A 213 -3.42 -18.39 -4.16
N THR A 214 -4.54 -18.23 -4.86
CA THR A 214 -5.31 -16.98 -4.89
C THR A 214 -6.48 -17.12 -3.91
N THR A 215 -6.59 -16.21 -2.95
CA THR A 215 -7.73 -16.12 -2.04
C THR A 215 -8.56 -14.88 -2.38
N PHE A 216 -9.84 -15.09 -2.71
CA PHE A 216 -10.82 -14.01 -2.90
C PHE A 216 -11.52 -13.71 -1.57
N VAL A 217 -11.64 -12.43 -1.25
CA VAL A 217 -12.13 -11.95 0.04
C VAL A 217 -13.15 -10.84 -0.15
N GLY A 218 -14.24 -10.91 0.61
CA GLY A 218 -15.26 -9.86 0.66
C GLY A 218 -15.42 -9.26 2.07
N GLU A 219 -16.56 -8.59 2.26
CA GLU A 219 -16.90 -7.84 3.48
C GLU A 219 -16.52 -8.58 4.79
N GLY A 220 -15.89 -7.84 5.71
CA GLY A 220 -15.42 -8.35 6.98
C GLY A 220 -14.20 -9.27 6.90
N GLY A 221 -13.48 -9.27 5.77
CA GLY A 221 -12.36 -10.18 5.54
C GLY A 221 -12.81 -11.63 5.31
N LYS A 222 -14.06 -11.84 4.89
CA LYS A 222 -14.62 -13.17 4.65
C LYS A 222 -14.00 -13.78 3.39
N VAL A 223 -13.37 -14.94 3.52
CA VAL A 223 -12.94 -15.75 2.37
C VAL A 223 -14.16 -16.20 1.57
N LEU A 224 -14.21 -15.82 0.30
CA LEU A 224 -15.26 -16.16 -0.65
C LEU A 224 -14.91 -17.40 -1.45
N ASP A 225 -13.67 -17.46 -1.95
CA ASP A 225 -13.15 -18.61 -2.69
C ASP A 225 -11.62 -18.70 -2.60
N LYS A 226 -11.09 -19.88 -2.93
CA LYS A 226 -9.66 -20.16 -3.05
C LYS A 226 -9.37 -20.95 -4.31
N CYS A 227 -8.49 -20.42 -5.16
CA CYS A 227 -8.03 -21.09 -6.36
C CYS A 227 -6.55 -21.45 -6.25
N PHE A 228 -6.18 -22.63 -6.73
CA PHE A 228 -4.79 -23.10 -6.76
C PHE A 228 -4.26 -23.09 -8.19
N GLY A 229 -3.00 -22.68 -8.34
CA GLY A 229 -2.33 -22.56 -9.63
C GLY A 229 -2.25 -21.12 -10.13
N SER A 230 -1.92 -20.98 -11.41
CA SER A 230 -1.51 -19.70 -12.02
C SER A 230 -2.64 -18.92 -12.67
N ASN A 231 -3.84 -19.48 -12.74
CA ASN A 231 -5.02 -18.84 -13.28
C ASN A 231 -6.10 -18.92 -12.23
N SER A 232 -6.71 -17.80 -11.91
CA SER A 232 -7.81 -17.72 -10.94
C SER A 232 -8.85 -16.74 -11.44
N GLU A 233 -10.11 -17.08 -11.19
CA GLU A 233 -11.26 -16.27 -11.57
C GLU A 233 -12.32 -16.39 -10.48
N TYR A 234 -12.92 -15.26 -10.14
CA TYR A 234 -14.07 -15.20 -9.27
C TYR A 234 -15.13 -14.27 -9.85
N ILE A 235 -16.27 -14.85 -10.19
CA ILE A 235 -17.46 -14.12 -10.67
C ILE A 235 -18.30 -13.74 -9.45
N PHE A 236 -18.70 -12.47 -9.36
CA PHE A 236 -19.50 -11.99 -8.25
C PHE A 236 -20.89 -12.64 -8.22
N GLN A 237 -21.33 -13.02 -7.03
CA GLN A 237 -22.56 -13.78 -6.77
C GLN A 237 -23.57 -12.97 -5.94
N GLY A 238 -23.38 -11.64 -5.87
CA GLY A 238 -24.25 -10.72 -5.11
C GLY A 238 -23.65 -10.29 -3.77
N GLU A 239 -22.32 -10.30 -3.66
CA GLU A 239 -21.58 -9.69 -2.56
C GLU A 239 -21.91 -8.19 -2.42
N LYS A 240 -21.58 -7.62 -1.27
CA LYS A 240 -21.76 -6.20 -0.99
C LYS A 240 -20.46 -5.60 -0.49
N GLY A 241 -20.29 -4.31 -0.69
CA GLY A 241 -19.15 -3.56 -0.14
C GLY A 241 -17.94 -3.68 -1.05
N TYR A 242 -17.21 -4.79 -0.95
CA TYR A 242 -16.03 -5.03 -1.79
C TYR A 242 -15.76 -6.52 -2.03
N VAL A 243 -15.02 -6.80 -3.10
CA VAL A 243 -14.29 -8.04 -3.32
C VAL A 243 -12.85 -7.70 -3.71
N ARG A 244 -11.87 -8.38 -3.12
CA ARG A 244 -10.44 -8.26 -3.42
C ARG A 244 -9.78 -9.62 -3.45
N ALA A 245 -8.58 -9.70 -4.01
CA ALA A 245 -7.82 -10.94 -4.10
C ALA A 245 -6.40 -10.78 -3.55
N THR A 246 -5.91 -11.80 -2.84
CA THR A 246 -4.52 -11.93 -2.44
C THR A 246 -3.94 -13.21 -3.02
N ILE A 247 -2.83 -13.08 -3.73
CA ILE A 247 -2.02 -14.20 -4.21
C ILE A 247 -0.92 -14.45 -3.19
N SER A 248 -0.68 -15.71 -2.84
CA SER A 248 0.51 -16.15 -2.08
C SER A 248 1.23 -17.24 -2.87
N ASP A 249 2.55 -17.19 -2.90
CA ASP A 249 3.40 -18.24 -3.47
C ASP A 249 3.97 -19.17 -2.37
N SER A 250 4.49 -20.32 -2.78
CA SER A 250 5.07 -21.32 -1.88
C SER A 250 6.40 -20.91 -1.24
N ASN A 251 6.96 -19.74 -1.58
CA ASN A 251 8.19 -19.19 -1.02
C ASN A 251 7.93 -18.04 -0.03
N GLY A 252 6.68 -17.62 0.15
CA GLY A 252 6.27 -16.56 1.06
C GLY A 252 6.11 -15.19 0.42
N PHE A 253 6.21 -15.08 -0.91
CA PHE A 253 5.87 -13.87 -1.64
C PHE A 253 4.36 -13.73 -1.81
N LYS A 254 3.90 -12.48 -1.94
CA LYS A 254 2.50 -12.15 -2.09
C LYS A 254 2.28 -11.09 -3.17
N ALA A 255 1.07 -11.04 -3.68
CA ALA A 255 0.52 -9.88 -4.38
C ALA A 255 -0.91 -9.59 -3.91
N TRP A 256 -1.29 -8.33 -3.89
CA TRP A 256 -2.62 -7.86 -3.51
C TRP A 256 -3.25 -7.10 -4.68
N ILE A 257 -4.41 -7.58 -5.11
CA ILE A 257 -5.25 -6.93 -6.13
C ILE A 257 -6.15 -5.91 -5.45
N GLN A 258 -6.30 -4.74 -6.06
CA GLN A 258 -7.16 -3.68 -5.53
C GLN A 258 -8.62 -4.11 -5.49
N PRO A 259 -9.40 -3.63 -4.50
CA PRO A 259 -10.78 -4.01 -4.32
C PRO A 259 -11.64 -3.50 -5.47
N VAL A 260 -12.54 -4.35 -5.95
CA VAL A 260 -13.71 -3.91 -6.69
C VAL A 260 -14.80 -3.62 -5.66
N HIS A 261 -15.28 -2.38 -5.66
CA HIS A 261 -16.38 -1.97 -4.78
C HIS A 261 -17.73 -2.29 -5.42
N ILE A 262 -18.63 -2.90 -4.65
CA ILE A 262 -19.95 -3.42 -5.08
C ILE A 262 -21.08 -2.77 -4.28
#